data_AF-A0A413IJ69-F1
#
_entry.id   AF-A0A413IJ69-F1
#
_cell.length_a   1.000
_cell.length_b   1.000
_cell.length_c   1.000
_cell.angle_alpha   90.00
_cell.angle_beta   90.00
_cell.angle_gamma   90.00
#
_symmetry.space_group_name_H-M   'P 1'
#
loop_
_entity.id
_entity.type
_entity.pdbx_description
1 polymer ?
#
loop_
_entity_poly.entity_id
_entity_poly.type
_entity_poly.pdbx_seq_one_letter_code
_entity_poly.pdbx_strand_id
1 'polypeptide(L)'
;MKHRYICILGMLALLFAAGCEDLKDTYDDYAGDGPVRYMARCTDVKVESGWECLRVFWKNALDPNREKILVRCVSDLSAFDTIVPADAEACEIKGLPDATYTVSVAALSAVGDTSLTNNLQATGRPYFLGHESVQGFTTGILKYVFIKNNLVLFMNEWDEERMANFTLHYTDTEGTAKNFNLKEAFDAGDYLLRDVDPSKEIVLTRQGYLEGCPDLITFPERTLAKGSVTMMGDFRNQLMERYGEITPELLEREELDLDYDLASLEDILYFPNLKTLNLGKNRYFGSTKKVASLTDANKRARMYFCANVLNELNEGMDVNVYRAGDKTGDMVFYNFKQKFGMYEYEGTVNEMNGSQWPADLALLDTEGWTVDITPAGETPEEFRTEMLFDDNPVTQWVPNTGQTQRSYNLTIDMQEPRTVRGLKIVQGQVSYSLQNFLLESVIVQVSADGQTWTYPCHMEENTMGAVSGEKRLLNFAEEQTVRYIRLTVKDRYSNNNTDCVLGDVIPF
;
A
#
# COMPACT_ATOMS: atom_id res chain seq x y z
N MET A 1 -56.49 -53.87 85.86
CA MET A 1 -55.80 -53.71 84.56
C MET A 1 -55.01 -52.38 84.45
N LYS A 2 -54.36 -51.91 85.53
CA LYS A 2 -53.56 -50.66 85.58
C LYS A 2 -52.04 -50.88 85.66
N HIS A 3 -51.53 -52.13 85.63
CA HIS A 3 -50.09 -52.40 85.84
C HIS A 3 -49.34 -53.08 84.67
N ARG A 4 -50.01 -53.49 83.59
CA ARG A 4 -49.35 -54.12 82.43
C ARG A 4 -48.90 -53.14 81.34
N TYR A 5 -49.52 -51.97 81.21
CA TYR A 5 -49.13 -50.96 80.21
C TYR A 5 -48.03 -50.01 80.68
N ILE A 6 -47.89 -49.80 82.00
CA ILE A 6 -46.85 -48.93 82.57
C ILE A 6 -45.46 -49.56 82.43
N CYS A 7 -45.34 -50.89 82.51
CA CYS A 7 -44.06 -51.58 82.35
C CYS A 7 -43.57 -51.59 80.89
N ILE A 8 -44.49 -51.62 79.91
CA ILE A 8 -44.14 -51.62 78.48
C ILE A 8 -43.79 -50.20 78.01
N LEU A 9 -44.50 -49.16 78.48
CA LEU A 9 -44.13 -47.77 78.20
C LEU A 9 -42.81 -47.35 78.89
N GLY A 10 -42.51 -47.89 80.08
CA GLY A 10 -41.24 -47.64 80.75
C GLY A 10 -40.03 -48.22 80.03
N MET A 11 -40.14 -49.42 79.45
CA MET A 11 -39.06 -50.03 78.64
C MET A 11 -38.87 -49.33 77.30
N LEU A 12 -39.94 -48.81 76.68
CA LEU A 12 -39.83 -48.06 75.42
C LEU A 12 -39.17 -46.68 75.61
N ALA A 13 -39.43 -46.00 76.74
CA ALA A 13 -38.81 -44.71 77.04
C ALA A 13 -37.30 -44.82 77.32
N LEU A 14 -36.83 -45.94 77.91
CA LEU A 14 -35.41 -46.21 78.13
C LEU A 14 -34.63 -46.52 76.85
N LEU A 15 -35.30 -47.03 75.80
CA LEU A 15 -34.68 -47.29 74.49
C LEU A 15 -34.59 -46.04 73.59
N PHE A 16 -35.43 -45.01 73.81
CA PHE A 16 -35.36 -43.75 73.07
C PHE A 16 -34.42 -42.70 73.70
N ALA A 17 -33.99 -42.87 74.95
CA ALA A 17 -33.10 -41.94 75.65
C ALA A 17 -31.60 -42.21 75.45
N ALA A 18 -31.23 -43.33 74.82
CA ALA A 18 -29.83 -43.78 74.68
C ALA A 18 -29.32 -43.80 73.22
N GLY A 19 -29.99 -43.10 72.29
CA GLY A 19 -29.63 -43.11 70.86
C GLY A 19 -29.78 -41.77 70.15
N CYS A 20 -29.75 -40.67 70.90
CA CYS A 20 -29.72 -39.30 70.37
C CYS A 20 -28.38 -38.67 70.77
N GLU A 21 -27.28 -39.25 70.30
CA GLU A 21 -26.01 -38.52 70.24
C GLU A 21 -26.04 -37.66 68.99
N ASP A 22 -25.77 -36.37 69.17
CA ASP A 22 -25.71 -35.39 68.09
C ASP A 22 -24.59 -35.82 67.13
N LEU A 23 -24.88 -35.92 65.83
CA LEU A 23 -23.89 -36.33 64.82
C LEU A 23 -22.62 -35.45 64.90
N LYS A 24 -22.78 -34.23 65.42
CA LYS A 24 -21.72 -33.25 65.67
C LYS A 24 -20.63 -33.72 66.65
N ASP A 25 -21.00 -34.39 67.73
CA ASP A 25 -20.03 -34.83 68.76
C ASP A 25 -19.11 -35.96 68.25
N THR A 26 -19.57 -36.77 67.29
CA THR A 26 -18.75 -37.83 66.67
C THR A 26 -17.71 -37.28 65.69
N TYR A 27 -17.89 -36.05 65.17
CA TYR A 27 -16.98 -35.44 64.20
C TYR A 27 -16.02 -34.42 64.80
N ASP A 28 -16.29 -33.85 65.98
CA ASP A 28 -15.39 -32.89 66.64
C ASP A 28 -14.05 -33.54 67.06
N ASP A 29 -14.05 -34.83 67.40
CA ASP A 29 -12.82 -35.57 67.73
C ASP A 29 -11.92 -35.88 66.51
N TYR A 30 -12.47 -35.77 65.28
CA TYR A 30 -11.74 -35.98 64.02
C TYR A 30 -11.49 -34.69 63.23
N ALA A 31 -12.13 -33.58 63.61
CA ALA A 31 -11.95 -32.26 63.01
C ALA A 31 -10.95 -31.44 63.85
N GLY A 32 -9.65 -31.64 63.63
CA GLY A 32 -8.61 -30.79 64.24
C GLY A 32 -8.87 -29.29 64.03
N ASP A 33 -8.40 -28.43 64.94
CA ASP A 33 -8.49 -26.94 64.98
C ASP A 33 -9.82 -26.25 64.56
N GLY A 34 -10.92 -26.99 64.40
CA GLY A 34 -12.23 -26.45 64.04
C GLY A 34 -12.39 -26.04 62.55
N PRO A 35 -13.57 -25.53 62.16
CA PRO A 35 -13.87 -25.20 60.77
C PRO A 35 -13.05 -24.00 60.27
N VAL A 36 -12.17 -24.23 59.28
CA VAL A 36 -11.42 -23.18 58.59
C VAL A 36 -12.37 -22.33 57.74
N ARG A 37 -12.54 -21.05 58.11
CA ARG A 37 -13.33 -20.08 57.32
C ARG A 37 -12.41 -19.35 56.34
N TYR A 38 -12.59 -19.60 55.05
CA TYR A 38 -11.89 -18.88 54.00
C TYR A 38 -12.50 -17.50 53.76
N MET A 39 -11.64 -16.52 53.48
CA MET A 39 -12.08 -15.19 53.07
C MET A 39 -12.77 -15.24 51.70
N ALA A 40 -13.85 -14.47 51.57
CA ALA A 40 -14.60 -14.39 50.33
C ALA A 40 -13.72 -13.86 49.19
N ARG A 41 -13.86 -14.47 48.02
CA ARG A 41 -13.04 -14.17 46.85
C ARG A 41 -13.56 -12.94 46.12
N CYS A 42 -12.65 -12.19 45.50
CA CYS A 42 -13.02 -11.24 44.44
C CYS A 42 -13.46 -12.02 43.19
N THR A 43 -14.39 -11.49 42.41
CA THR A 43 -14.90 -12.14 41.18
C THR A 43 -14.85 -11.19 39.98
N ASP A 44 -15.11 -11.69 38.78
CA ASP A 44 -15.17 -10.88 37.54
C ASP A 44 -13.91 -10.04 37.29
N VAL A 45 -12.73 -10.60 37.55
CA VAL A 45 -11.46 -9.91 37.31
C VAL A 45 -11.30 -9.66 35.81
N LYS A 46 -11.17 -8.39 35.43
CA LYS A 46 -10.95 -7.92 34.06
C LYS A 46 -9.74 -7.00 34.02
N VAL A 47 -9.02 -7.03 32.90
CA VAL A 47 -7.88 -6.15 32.64
C VAL A 47 -8.10 -5.46 31.31
N GLU A 48 -7.97 -4.14 31.33
CA GLU A 48 -7.95 -3.29 30.14
C GLU A 48 -6.56 -2.68 29.97
N SER A 49 -6.06 -2.72 28.73
CA SER A 49 -4.76 -2.15 28.38
C SER A 49 -4.86 -0.64 28.20
N GLY A 50 -3.99 0.11 28.85
CA GLY A 50 -3.82 1.54 28.65
C GLY A 50 -2.40 1.90 28.22
N TRP A 51 -2.13 3.18 28.02
CA TRP A 51 -0.79 3.67 27.71
C TRP A 51 0.12 3.55 28.93
N GLU A 52 1.13 2.67 28.84
CA GLU A 52 2.08 2.37 29.92
C GLU A 52 1.40 1.94 31.24
N CYS A 53 0.16 1.43 31.17
CA CYS A 53 -0.62 1.03 32.32
C CYS A 53 -1.58 -0.14 32.04
N LEU A 54 -2.02 -0.78 33.11
CA LEU A 54 -3.13 -1.73 33.10
C LEU A 54 -4.21 -1.25 34.07
N ARG A 55 -5.47 -1.27 33.62
CA ARG A 55 -6.64 -1.00 34.45
C ARG A 55 -7.30 -2.31 34.81
N VAL A 56 -7.35 -2.59 36.11
CA VAL A 56 -7.87 -3.85 36.65
C VAL A 56 -9.20 -3.56 37.30
N PHE A 57 -10.21 -4.35 36.99
CA PHE A 57 -11.57 -4.26 37.54
C PHE A 57 -11.97 -5.60 38.14
N TRP A 58 -12.73 -5.58 39.23
CA TRP A 58 -13.26 -6.78 39.89
C TRP A 58 -14.53 -6.46 40.66
N LYS A 59 -15.16 -7.47 41.25
CA LYS A 59 -16.28 -7.32 42.19
C LYS A 59 -15.95 -7.92 43.53
N ASN A 60 -16.42 -7.25 44.58
CA ASN A 60 -16.23 -7.70 45.95
C ASN A 60 -17.46 -8.45 46.48
N ALA A 61 -17.23 -9.60 47.12
CA ALA A 61 -18.26 -10.26 47.94
C ALA A 61 -18.35 -9.61 49.34
N LEU A 62 -19.49 -9.70 50.03
CA LEU A 62 -19.58 -9.20 51.40
C LEU A 62 -18.77 -10.10 52.35
N ASP A 63 -17.72 -9.56 52.97
CA ASP A 63 -16.92 -10.25 53.98
C ASP A 63 -16.42 -9.26 55.04
N PRO A 64 -16.82 -9.41 56.32
CA PRO A 64 -16.39 -8.52 57.39
C PRO A 64 -14.89 -8.65 57.75
N ASN A 65 -14.21 -9.70 57.30
CA ASN A 65 -12.78 -9.92 57.59
C ASN A 65 -11.85 -9.30 56.54
N ARG A 66 -12.41 -8.69 55.48
CA ARG A 66 -11.62 -8.02 54.44
C ARG A 66 -11.23 -6.62 54.89
N GLU A 67 -9.92 -6.37 55.01
CA GLU A 67 -9.35 -5.06 55.34
C GLU A 67 -8.86 -4.31 54.11
N LYS A 68 -8.29 -5.03 53.13
CA LYS A 68 -7.74 -4.47 51.89
C LYS A 68 -7.94 -5.41 50.70
N ILE A 69 -7.61 -4.94 49.51
CA ILE A 69 -7.50 -5.76 48.30
C ILE A 69 -6.04 -5.75 47.85
N LEU A 70 -5.50 -6.93 47.56
CA LEU A 70 -4.20 -7.14 46.93
C LEU A 70 -4.40 -7.45 45.44
N VAL A 71 -3.83 -6.61 44.59
CA VAL A 71 -3.76 -6.82 43.14
C VAL A 71 -2.32 -7.19 42.79
N ARG A 72 -2.11 -8.42 42.34
CA ARG A 72 -0.81 -8.94 41.94
C ARG A 72 -0.73 -9.05 40.43
N CYS A 73 0.31 -8.45 39.85
CA CYS A 73 0.56 -8.37 38.42
C CYS A 73 1.94 -8.99 38.14
N VAL A 74 1.99 -10.07 37.34
CA VAL A 74 3.21 -10.86 37.11
C VAL A 74 3.43 -11.06 35.63
N SER A 75 4.65 -10.84 35.18
CA SER A 75 5.16 -11.18 33.85
C SER A 75 6.47 -11.96 33.99
N ASP A 76 7.02 -12.42 32.87
CA ASP A 76 8.35 -13.04 32.85
C ASP A 76 9.48 -12.05 33.17
N LEU A 77 9.22 -10.73 33.08
CA LEU A 77 10.22 -9.68 33.32
C LEU A 77 10.16 -9.13 34.75
N SER A 78 8.96 -9.11 35.35
CA SER A 78 8.73 -8.39 36.60
C SER A 78 7.43 -8.81 37.29
N ALA A 79 7.38 -8.59 38.60
CA ALA A 79 6.18 -8.76 39.42
C ALA A 79 5.95 -7.50 40.26
N PHE A 80 4.70 -7.06 40.31
CA PHE A 80 4.27 -5.87 41.04
C PHE A 80 3.00 -6.19 41.85
N ASP A 81 3.01 -5.78 43.12
CA ASP A 81 1.86 -5.91 44.03
C ASP A 81 1.33 -4.50 44.37
N THR A 82 0.05 -4.29 44.16
CA THR A 82 -0.66 -3.05 44.50
C THR A 82 -1.71 -3.36 45.56
N ILE A 83 -1.68 -2.62 46.68
CA ILE A 83 -2.67 -2.77 47.75
C ILE A 83 -3.59 -1.56 47.74
N VAL A 84 -4.90 -1.81 47.64
CA VAL A 84 -5.95 -0.78 47.60
C VAL A 84 -6.95 -0.96 48.76
N PRO A 85 -7.78 0.05 49.07
CA PRO A 85 -8.80 -0.04 50.11
C PRO A 85 -9.76 -1.23 49.96
N ALA A 86 -10.35 -1.68 51.08
CA ALA A 86 -11.23 -2.86 51.14
C ALA A 86 -12.48 -2.77 50.24
N ASP A 87 -12.95 -1.57 49.94
CA ASP A 87 -14.14 -1.30 49.13
C ASP A 87 -13.83 -1.05 47.65
N ALA A 88 -12.55 -0.93 47.28
CA ALA A 88 -12.16 -0.70 45.89
C ALA A 88 -12.56 -1.89 45.00
N GLU A 89 -13.04 -1.56 43.80
CA GLU A 89 -13.42 -2.51 42.74
C GLU A 89 -12.65 -2.27 41.44
N ALA A 90 -11.72 -1.30 41.45
CA ALA A 90 -10.82 -1.02 40.36
C ALA A 90 -9.49 -0.47 40.85
N CYS A 91 -8.42 -0.68 40.09
CA CYS A 91 -7.14 0.01 40.26
C CYS A 91 -6.42 0.19 38.93
N GLU A 92 -5.53 1.18 38.88
CA GLU A 92 -4.66 1.44 37.74
C GLU A 92 -3.21 1.15 38.15
N ILE A 93 -2.53 0.29 37.39
CA ILE A 93 -1.13 -0.08 37.60
C ILE A 93 -0.31 0.63 36.51
N LYS A 94 0.50 1.62 36.90
CA LYS A 94 1.30 2.46 35.98
C LYS A 94 2.76 2.04 35.92
N GLY A 95 3.44 2.45 34.86
CA GLY A 95 4.89 2.28 34.71
C GLY A 95 5.29 0.85 34.46
N LEU A 96 4.39 0.06 33.87
CA LEU A 96 4.64 -1.33 33.52
C LEU A 96 5.49 -1.40 32.24
N PRO A 97 6.62 -2.12 32.25
CA PRO A 97 7.36 -2.44 31.03
C PRO A 97 6.51 -3.18 30.00
N ASP A 98 6.93 -3.12 28.73
CA ASP A 98 6.29 -3.86 27.64
C ASP A 98 6.44 -5.38 27.82
N ALA A 99 5.41 -6.00 28.40
CA ALA A 99 5.29 -7.43 28.61
C ALA A 99 3.83 -7.83 28.73
N THR A 100 3.55 -9.12 28.55
CA THR A 100 2.23 -9.69 28.88
C THR A 100 2.21 -10.02 30.37
N TYR A 101 1.26 -9.43 31.09
CA TYR A 101 1.08 -9.66 32.51
C TYR A 101 -0.14 -10.52 32.76
N THR A 102 -0.01 -11.40 33.76
CA THR A 102 -1.12 -12.08 34.40
C THR A 102 -1.44 -11.36 35.71
N VAL A 103 -2.70 -10.96 35.85
CA VAL A 103 -3.21 -10.20 36.99
C VAL A 103 -4.14 -11.08 37.81
N SER A 104 -3.97 -11.05 39.13
CA SER A 104 -4.85 -11.70 40.10
C SER A 104 -5.24 -10.72 41.20
N VAL A 105 -6.48 -10.85 41.69
CA VAL A 105 -7.03 -9.99 42.75
C VAL A 105 -7.47 -10.84 43.92
N ALA A 106 -7.01 -10.50 45.12
CA ALA A 106 -7.37 -11.18 46.36
C ALA A 106 -7.83 -10.18 47.42
N ALA A 107 -8.83 -10.55 48.21
CA ALA A 107 -9.06 -9.91 49.49
C ALA A 107 -7.83 -10.16 50.40
N LEU A 108 -7.54 -9.21 51.29
CA LEU A 108 -6.45 -9.27 52.27
C LEU A 108 -7.00 -8.97 53.67
N SER A 109 -6.73 -9.85 54.64
CA SER A 109 -7.15 -9.69 56.04
C SER A 109 -6.15 -8.87 56.87
N ALA A 110 -6.56 -8.48 58.09
CA ALA A 110 -5.68 -7.76 59.04
C ALA A 110 -4.39 -8.51 59.40
N VAL A 111 -4.44 -9.85 59.39
CA VAL A 111 -3.31 -10.73 59.74
C VAL A 111 -2.46 -11.15 58.54
N GLY A 112 -2.84 -10.71 57.33
CA GLY A 112 -2.09 -10.94 56.09
C GLY A 112 -2.54 -12.13 55.23
N ASP A 113 -3.62 -12.82 55.60
CA ASP A 113 -4.19 -13.92 54.81
C ASP A 113 -4.90 -13.41 53.56
N THR A 114 -4.76 -14.13 52.45
CA THR A 114 -5.39 -13.78 51.16
C THR A 114 -6.53 -14.73 50.79
N SER A 115 -7.57 -14.22 50.13
CA SER A 115 -8.59 -15.09 49.52
C SER A 115 -7.99 -15.92 48.38
N LEU A 116 -8.63 -17.04 48.04
CA LEU A 116 -8.22 -17.87 46.91
C LEU A 116 -8.39 -17.12 45.58
N THR A 117 -7.37 -17.20 44.71
CA THR A 117 -7.33 -16.56 43.39
C THR A 117 -7.40 -17.57 42.23
N ASN A 118 -7.56 -18.86 42.54
CA ASN A 118 -7.58 -19.92 41.53
C ASN A 118 -8.75 -19.74 40.54
N ASN A 119 -8.43 -19.78 39.24
CA ASN A 119 -9.34 -19.60 38.09
C ASN A 119 -9.91 -18.18 37.87
N LEU A 120 -9.27 -17.14 38.44
CA LEU A 120 -9.72 -15.73 38.32
C LEU A 120 -8.56 -14.81 37.90
N GLN A 121 -7.73 -15.28 36.97
CA GLN A 121 -6.63 -14.51 36.40
C GLN A 121 -7.05 -13.91 35.08
N ALA A 122 -6.70 -12.64 34.88
CA ALA A 122 -6.89 -11.94 33.61
C ALA A 122 -5.51 -11.52 33.07
N THR A 123 -5.36 -11.52 31.75
CA THR A 123 -4.12 -11.14 31.09
C THR A 123 -4.26 -9.80 30.40
N GLY A 124 -3.21 -8.98 30.44
CA GLY A 124 -3.15 -7.73 29.70
C GLY A 124 -1.71 -7.34 29.37
N ARG A 125 -1.53 -6.60 28.28
CA ARG A 125 -0.25 -6.03 27.87
C ARG A 125 -0.44 -4.51 27.78
N PRO A 126 0.28 -3.69 28.56
CA PRO A 126 0.19 -2.24 28.42
C PRO A 126 0.67 -1.83 27.03
N TYR A 127 0.10 -0.78 26.47
CA TYR A 127 0.64 -0.18 25.26
C TYR A 127 1.96 0.52 25.58
N PHE A 128 2.97 0.30 24.75
CA PHE A 128 4.28 0.91 24.85
C PHE A 128 4.80 1.25 23.45
N LEU A 129 5.86 2.04 23.35
CA LEU A 129 6.44 2.42 22.05
C LEU A 129 6.71 1.24 21.12
N GLY A 130 7.16 0.09 21.63
CA GLY A 130 7.44 -1.10 20.82
C GLY A 130 6.21 -1.88 20.35
N HIS A 131 5.02 -1.55 20.84
CA HIS A 131 3.79 -2.28 20.50
C HIS A 131 3.44 -2.09 19.02
N GLU A 132 3.01 -3.16 18.36
CA GLU A 132 2.78 -3.20 16.91
C GLU A 132 1.75 -2.15 16.48
N SER A 133 0.64 -2.03 17.22
CA SER A 133 -0.37 -0.99 17.04
C SER A 133 0.16 0.45 17.16
N VAL A 134 1.21 0.68 17.96
CA VAL A 134 1.85 2.00 18.14
C VAL A 134 2.79 2.30 16.97
N GLN A 135 3.59 1.30 16.58
CA GLN A 135 4.49 1.38 15.43
C GLN A 135 3.72 1.57 14.12
N GLY A 136 2.58 0.88 13.98
CA GLY A 136 1.68 1.00 12.83
C GLY A 136 0.71 2.18 12.89
N PHE A 137 0.75 3.02 13.93
CA PHE A 137 -0.15 4.17 14.01
C PHE A 137 0.15 5.17 12.88
N THR A 138 -0.90 5.62 12.20
CA THR A 138 -0.81 6.49 11.02
C THR A 138 0.01 7.77 11.28
N THR A 139 0.64 8.28 10.23
CA THR A 139 1.26 9.61 10.23
C THR A 139 0.34 10.69 9.68
N GLY A 140 -0.85 10.34 9.19
CA GLY A 140 -1.77 11.26 8.50
C GLY A 140 -1.30 11.66 7.09
N ILE A 141 0.01 11.72 6.85
CA ILE A 141 0.61 12.00 5.54
C ILE A 141 0.82 10.68 4.79
N LEU A 142 0.21 10.54 3.61
CA LEU A 142 0.42 9.45 2.66
C LEU A 142 1.75 9.64 1.91
N LYS A 143 1.97 10.83 1.37
CA LYS A 143 3.14 11.21 0.58
C LYS A 143 3.37 12.71 0.73
N TYR A 144 4.61 13.14 0.57
CA TYR A 144 4.97 14.55 0.53
C TYR A 144 6.08 14.80 -0.48
N VAL A 145 6.08 15.98 -1.10
CA VAL A 145 7.08 16.38 -2.11
C VAL A 145 7.54 17.80 -1.82
N PHE A 146 8.84 17.99 -1.71
CA PHE A 146 9.46 19.31 -1.60
C PHE A 146 9.66 19.92 -2.98
N ILE A 147 9.20 21.16 -3.18
CA ILE A 147 9.33 21.87 -4.45
C ILE A 147 9.74 23.30 -4.15
N LYS A 148 10.97 23.66 -4.49
CA LYS A 148 11.57 24.96 -4.16
C LYS A 148 11.43 25.23 -2.64
N ASN A 149 10.73 26.29 -2.26
CA ASN A 149 10.40 26.71 -0.91
C ASN A 149 8.98 26.30 -0.48
N ASN A 150 8.47 25.18 -1.00
CA ASN A 150 7.11 24.71 -0.70
C ASN A 150 7.11 23.20 -0.43
N LEU A 151 6.06 22.76 0.26
CA LEU A 151 5.83 21.35 0.60
C LEU A 151 4.42 20.94 0.15
N VAL A 152 4.35 20.01 -0.79
CA VAL A 152 3.09 19.36 -1.18
C VAL A 152 2.83 18.21 -0.23
N LEU A 153 1.60 18.13 0.28
CA LEU A 153 1.13 17.09 1.19
C LEU A 153 -0.04 16.33 0.56
N PHE A 154 0.12 15.01 0.48
CA PHE A 154 -0.96 14.08 0.17
C PHE A 154 -1.38 13.40 1.47
N MET A 155 -2.66 13.53 1.81
CA MET A 155 -3.19 13.04 3.08
C MET A 155 -3.76 11.63 2.95
N ASN A 156 -3.66 10.85 4.01
CA ASN A 156 -4.44 9.63 4.21
C ASN A 156 -5.87 9.98 4.64
N GLU A 157 -6.73 8.97 4.76
CA GLU A 157 -8.02 9.11 5.44
C GLU A 157 -7.83 9.61 6.88
N TRP A 158 -8.73 10.49 7.32
CA TRP A 158 -8.75 11.03 8.68
C TRP A 158 -9.80 10.31 9.52
N ASP A 159 -9.35 9.70 10.60
CA ASP A 159 -10.20 9.03 11.57
C ASP A 159 -10.38 9.94 12.79
N GLU A 160 -11.54 10.59 12.92
CA GLU A 160 -11.83 11.53 14.02
C GLU A 160 -11.84 10.86 15.40
N GLU A 161 -12.04 9.54 15.49
CA GLU A 161 -12.03 8.82 16.76
C GLU A 161 -10.60 8.51 17.22
N ARG A 162 -9.68 8.32 16.26
CA ARG A 162 -8.29 7.92 16.55
C ARG A 162 -7.29 9.05 16.41
N MET A 163 -7.49 10.01 15.52
CA MET A 163 -6.54 11.07 15.22
C MET A 163 -6.96 12.36 15.94
N ALA A 164 -6.19 12.76 16.95
CA ALA A 164 -6.54 13.91 17.78
C ALA A 164 -5.81 15.19 17.35
N ASN A 165 -4.48 15.17 17.29
CA ASN A 165 -3.69 16.36 16.93
C ASN A 165 -2.46 15.94 16.15
N PHE A 166 -2.33 16.44 14.92
CA PHE A 166 -1.19 16.19 14.05
C PHE A 166 -0.66 17.53 13.58
N THR A 167 0.54 17.90 14.00
CA THR A 167 1.11 19.22 13.72
C THR A 167 2.46 19.09 13.05
N LEU A 168 2.61 19.75 11.89
CA LEU A 168 3.90 20.00 11.27
C LEU A 168 4.52 21.26 11.86
N HIS A 169 5.73 21.10 12.38
CA HIS A 169 6.60 22.18 12.83
C HIS A 169 7.64 22.45 11.75
N TYR A 170 7.68 23.68 11.25
CA TYR A 170 8.64 24.09 10.22
C TYR A 170 9.10 25.54 10.45
N THR A 171 10.17 25.94 9.78
CA THR A 171 10.60 27.34 9.70
C THR A 171 10.20 27.88 8.34
N ASP A 172 9.60 29.07 8.31
CA ASP A 172 9.29 29.72 7.04
C ASP A 172 10.54 30.39 6.42
N THR A 173 10.42 30.84 5.17
CA THR A 173 11.51 31.50 4.44
C THR A 173 11.98 32.83 5.05
N GLU A 174 11.21 33.41 5.97
CA GLU A 174 11.59 34.59 6.76
C GLU A 174 12.35 34.22 8.04
N GLY A 175 12.51 32.94 8.33
CA GLY A 175 13.19 32.43 9.53
C GLY A 175 12.28 32.30 10.76
N THR A 176 10.96 32.38 10.60
CA THR A 176 9.99 32.29 11.68
C THR A 176 9.49 30.86 11.86
N ALA A 177 9.45 30.39 13.11
CA ALA A 177 8.87 29.08 13.43
C ALA A 177 7.35 29.09 13.24
N LYS A 178 6.82 28.07 12.55
CA LYS A 178 5.41 27.88 12.23
C LYS A 178 4.95 26.49 12.66
N ASN A 179 3.67 26.43 13.03
CA ASN A 179 2.95 25.20 13.33
C ASN A 179 1.76 25.12 12.38
N PHE A 180 1.62 24.01 11.67
CA PHE A 180 0.52 23.76 10.76
C PHE A 180 -0.21 22.47 11.16
N ASN A 181 -1.50 22.58 11.46
CA ASN A 181 -2.30 21.42 11.82
C ASN A 181 -2.72 20.67 10.55
N LEU A 182 -2.38 19.38 10.47
CA LEU A 182 -2.65 18.55 9.30
C LEU A 182 -4.14 18.35 9.01
N LYS A 183 -5.03 18.60 9.97
CA LYS A 183 -6.47 18.58 9.75
C LYS A 183 -6.89 19.62 8.70
N GLU A 184 -6.22 20.78 8.68
CA GLU A 184 -6.47 21.83 7.67
C GLU A 184 -6.17 21.32 6.25
N ALA A 185 -5.06 20.60 6.08
CA ALA A 185 -4.73 19.95 4.80
C ALA A 185 -5.74 18.86 4.44
N PHE A 186 -6.10 18.01 5.40
CA PHE A 186 -7.07 16.93 5.15
C PHE A 186 -8.44 17.45 4.69
N ASP A 187 -8.97 18.49 5.36
CA ASP A 187 -10.27 19.06 5.01
C ASP A 187 -10.26 19.73 3.62
N ALA A 188 -9.08 20.17 3.17
CA ALA A 188 -8.86 20.68 1.81
C ALA A 188 -8.60 19.57 0.76
N GLY A 189 -8.09 18.41 1.19
CA GLY A 189 -7.67 17.29 0.33
C GLY A 189 -6.16 17.25 0.11
N ASP A 190 -5.73 17.37 -1.15
CA ASP A 190 -4.30 17.54 -1.48
C ASP A 190 -3.91 19.01 -1.23
N TYR A 191 -2.77 19.26 -0.57
CA TYR A 191 -2.45 20.59 -0.02
C TYR A 191 -1.04 21.07 -0.38
N LEU A 192 -0.91 22.36 -0.70
CA LEU A 192 0.38 23.05 -0.93
C LEU A 192 0.68 23.98 0.25
N LEU A 193 1.63 23.58 1.10
CA LEU A 193 2.15 24.41 2.18
C LEU A 193 3.27 25.31 1.65
N ARG A 194 3.09 26.62 1.80
CA ARG A 194 3.95 27.64 1.22
C ARG A 194 5.04 28.15 2.16
N ASP A 195 6.02 28.82 1.55
CA ASP A 195 7.05 29.59 2.22
C ASP A 195 7.82 28.78 3.25
N VAL A 196 8.03 27.50 2.99
CA VAL A 196 8.79 26.57 3.83
C VAL A 196 10.28 26.73 3.54
N ASP A 197 11.11 26.97 4.55
CA ASP A 197 12.57 27.02 4.40
C ASP A 197 13.12 25.60 4.14
N PRO A 198 13.60 25.30 2.92
CA PRO A 198 14.08 23.97 2.57
C PRO A 198 15.43 23.65 3.21
N SER A 199 16.08 24.57 3.94
CA SER A 199 17.31 24.32 4.70
C SER A 199 17.06 23.83 6.13
N LYS A 200 15.85 24.03 6.69
CA LYS A 200 15.51 23.71 8.09
C LYS A 200 14.72 22.43 8.23
N GLU A 201 14.91 21.71 9.33
CA GLU A 201 14.16 20.46 9.56
C GLU A 201 12.65 20.73 9.68
N ILE A 202 11.86 19.74 9.25
CA ILE A 202 10.41 19.73 9.39
C ILE A 202 10.04 18.51 10.21
N VAL A 203 9.35 18.75 11.32
CA VAL A 203 9.06 17.73 12.32
C VAL A 203 7.55 17.58 12.47
N LEU A 204 7.06 16.35 12.37
CA LEU A 204 5.69 15.98 12.67
C LEU A 204 5.59 15.53 14.13
N THR A 205 4.74 16.21 14.89
CA THR A 205 4.23 15.72 16.18
C THR A 205 2.82 15.20 15.99
N ARG A 206 2.46 14.15 16.74
CA ARG A 206 1.14 13.52 16.61
C ARG A 206 0.64 12.96 17.94
N GLN A 207 -0.66 13.12 18.16
CA GLN A 207 -1.40 12.58 19.29
C GLN A 207 -2.66 11.88 18.79
N GLY A 208 -3.04 10.80 19.46
CA GLY A 208 -4.20 10.01 19.07
C GLY A 208 -4.48 8.85 19.99
N TYR A 209 -5.49 8.06 19.61
CA TYR A 209 -6.00 6.93 20.36
C TYR A 209 -5.78 5.62 19.59
N LEU A 210 -5.40 4.58 20.32
CA LEU A 210 -5.37 3.22 19.79
C LEU A 210 -6.70 2.54 20.02
N GLU A 211 -7.02 1.59 19.15
CA GLU A 211 -8.20 0.75 19.32
C GLU A 211 -8.16 0.04 20.69
N GLY A 212 -9.23 0.15 21.46
CA GLY A 212 -9.31 -0.41 22.81
C GLY A 212 -8.47 0.31 23.88
N CYS A 213 -7.82 1.43 23.55
CA CYS A 213 -7.07 2.26 24.50
C CYS A 213 -7.76 3.62 24.69
N PRO A 214 -8.33 3.93 25.87
CA PRO A 214 -8.99 5.22 26.09
C PRO A 214 -7.99 6.38 26.28
N ASP A 215 -6.71 6.09 26.40
CA ASP A 215 -5.68 7.10 26.68
C ASP A 215 -5.27 7.85 25.42
N LEU A 216 -5.14 9.17 25.55
CA LEU A 216 -4.51 10.01 24.54
C LEU A 216 -3.00 9.78 24.56
N ILE A 217 -2.47 9.22 23.46
CA ILE A 217 -1.06 8.88 23.33
C ILE A 217 -0.35 9.99 22.57
N THR A 218 0.80 10.43 23.10
CA THR A 218 1.75 11.27 22.36
C THR A 218 2.80 10.39 21.73
N PHE A 219 2.81 10.33 20.40
CA PHE A 219 3.74 9.48 19.67
C PHE A 219 5.09 10.19 19.46
N PRO A 220 6.17 9.44 19.20
CA PRO A 220 7.47 10.03 18.88
C PRO A 220 7.39 10.98 17.68
N GLU A 221 8.19 12.03 17.76
CA GLU A 221 8.39 12.98 16.67
C GLU A 221 8.96 12.29 15.43
N ARG A 222 8.55 12.77 14.25
CA ARG A 222 9.04 12.25 12.98
C ARG A 222 9.53 13.38 12.09
N THR A 223 10.81 13.35 11.73
CA THR A 223 11.37 14.27 10.73
C THR A 223 10.96 13.84 9.32
N LEU A 224 10.48 14.78 8.51
CA LEU A 224 10.21 14.55 7.09
C LEU A 224 11.54 14.57 6.33
N ALA A 225 11.87 13.47 5.67
CA ALA A 225 13.12 13.31 4.94
C ALA A 225 13.10 14.14 3.66
N LYS A 226 14.15 14.94 3.43
CA LYS A 226 14.30 15.70 2.19
C LYS A 226 14.98 14.86 1.12
N GLY A 227 14.64 15.12 -0.14
CA GLY A 227 15.27 14.46 -1.29
C GLY A 227 14.93 12.98 -1.47
N SER A 228 13.98 12.43 -0.71
CA SER A 228 13.45 11.10 -0.98
C SER A 228 12.57 11.14 -2.23
N VAL A 229 13.13 10.73 -3.36
CA VAL A 229 12.38 10.55 -4.61
C VAL A 229 11.79 9.14 -4.60
N THR A 230 10.52 9.04 -4.22
CA THR A 230 9.77 7.78 -4.29
C THR A 230 8.71 7.93 -5.36
N MET A 231 9.00 7.41 -6.55
CA MET A 231 8.09 7.40 -7.69
C MET A 231 7.29 6.09 -7.72
N MET A 232 6.08 6.16 -8.28
CA MET A 232 5.31 4.99 -8.66
C MET A 232 6.05 4.21 -9.76
N GLY A 233 5.90 2.89 -9.77
CA GLY A 233 6.67 1.99 -10.64
C GLY A 233 6.44 2.24 -12.13
N ASP A 234 5.20 2.51 -12.53
CA ASP A 234 4.83 2.82 -13.92
C ASP A 234 5.42 4.16 -14.40
N PHE A 235 5.33 5.20 -13.57
CA PHE A 235 5.93 6.51 -13.86
C PHE A 235 7.46 6.38 -13.98
N ARG A 236 8.08 5.68 -13.02
CA ARG A 236 9.53 5.42 -13.02
C ARG A 236 9.95 4.65 -14.27
N ASN A 237 9.22 3.61 -14.66
CA ASN A 237 9.53 2.80 -15.83
C ASN A 237 9.42 3.63 -17.11
N GLN A 238 8.37 4.45 -17.25
CA GLN A 238 8.22 5.32 -18.41
C GLN A 238 9.35 6.34 -18.54
N LEU A 239 9.80 6.94 -17.43
CA LEU A 239 10.98 7.80 -17.44
C LEU A 239 12.22 7.05 -17.90
N MET A 240 12.44 5.85 -17.35
CA MET A 240 13.62 5.06 -17.69
C MET A 240 13.65 4.59 -19.13
N GLU A 241 12.52 4.11 -19.66
CA GLU A 241 12.39 3.72 -21.07
C GLU A 241 12.74 4.88 -22.01
N ARG A 242 12.30 6.10 -21.67
CA ARG A 242 12.44 7.27 -22.55
C ARG A 242 13.75 8.01 -22.40
N TYR A 243 14.23 8.19 -21.17
CA TYR A 243 15.35 9.07 -20.85
C TYR A 243 16.54 8.35 -20.22
N GLY A 244 16.44 7.06 -19.93
CA GLY A 244 17.49 6.31 -19.24
C GLY A 244 17.47 6.50 -17.73
N GLU A 245 18.64 6.41 -17.11
CA GLU A 245 18.76 6.50 -15.65
C GLU A 245 18.16 7.81 -15.11
N ILE A 246 17.41 7.73 -14.00
CA ILE A 246 16.82 8.89 -13.34
C ILE A 246 17.90 9.58 -12.51
N THR A 247 18.52 10.58 -13.12
CA THR A 247 19.56 11.42 -12.54
C THR A 247 18.98 12.75 -12.03
N PRO A 248 19.67 13.48 -11.15
CA PRO A 248 19.28 14.84 -10.78
C PRO A 248 19.08 15.75 -12.00
N GLU A 249 19.94 15.63 -13.02
CA GLU A 249 19.84 16.42 -14.25
C GLU A 249 18.54 16.13 -15.02
N LEU A 250 18.03 14.90 -14.98
CA LEU A 250 16.74 14.55 -15.57
C LEU A 250 15.59 15.28 -14.86
N LEU A 251 15.65 15.42 -13.54
CA LEU A 251 14.62 16.07 -12.73
C LEU A 251 14.57 17.59 -12.94
N GLU A 252 15.66 18.20 -13.43
CA GLU A 252 15.72 19.64 -13.73
C GLU A 252 15.09 20.02 -15.08
N ARG A 253 14.57 19.05 -15.86
CA ARG A 253 13.99 19.30 -17.18
C ARG A 253 12.79 20.24 -17.15
N GLU A 254 12.71 21.09 -18.16
CA GLU A 254 11.56 21.97 -18.38
C GLU A 254 10.47 21.35 -19.27
N GLU A 255 10.77 20.25 -19.97
CA GLU A 255 9.83 19.52 -20.84
C GLU A 255 9.85 18.03 -20.52
N LEU A 256 8.66 17.47 -20.31
CA LEU A 256 8.45 16.06 -20.00
C LEU A 256 7.38 15.45 -20.92
N ASP A 257 7.75 14.38 -21.61
CA ASP A 257 6.86 13.53 -22.39
C ASP A 257 6.43 12.29 -21.58
N LEU A 258 5.12 12.09 -21.43
CA LEU A 258 4.48 10.90 -20.84
C LEU A 258 3.48 10.32 -21.85
N ASP A 259 3.67 9.07 -22.25
CA ASP A 259 2.98 8.51 -23.42
C ASP A 259 1.96 7.42 -23.09
N TYR A 260 2.04 6.79 -21.92
CA TYR A 260 1.26 5.58 -21.60
C TYR A 260 0.41 5.82 -20.36
N ASP A 261 -0.45 4.86 -20.05
CA ASP A 261 -1.32 4.93 -18.89
C ASP A 261 -0.49 4.87 -17.61
N LEU A 262 -0.70 5.85 -16.73
CA LEU A 262 -0.08 5.92 -15.41
C LEU A 262 -1.17 5.86 -14.35
N ALA A 263 -0.88 5.21 -13.23
CA ALA A 263 -1.77 5.06 -12.10
C ALA A 263 -2.04 6.40 -11.40
N SER A 264 -1.07 7.33 -11.46
CA SER A 264 -1.14 8.67 -10.92
C SER A 264 -0.17 9.61 -11.67
N LEU A 265 -0.44 10.92 -11.61
CA LEU A 265 0.46 11.98 -12.10
C LEU A 265 1.08 12.78 -10.95
N GLU A 266 1.05 12.28 -9.71
CA GLU A 266 1.71 12.94 -8.57
C GLU A 266 3.21 13.15 -8.76
N ASP A 267 3.87 12.24 -9.48
CA ASP A 267 5.33 12.22 -9.61
C ASP A 267 5.87 13.30 -10.56
N ILE A 268 5.00 14.01 -11.31
CA ILE A 268 5.42 15.21 -12.06
C ILE A 268 5.97 16.29 -11.13
N LEU A 269 5.57 16.28 -9.85
CA LEU A 269 6.05 17.21 -8.83
C LEU A 269 7.55 17.08 -8.53
N TYR A 270 8.19 15.97 -8.93
CA TYR A 270 9.63 15.83 -8.84
C TYR A 270 10.39 16.62 -9.92
N PHE A 271 9.69 17.28 -10.85
CA PHE A 271 10.26 18.14 -11.88
C PHE A 271 9.95 19.61 -11.56
N PRO A 272 10.71 20.26 -10.64
CA PRO A 272 10.39 21.59 -10.13
C PRO A 272 10.40 22.70 -11.19
N ASN A 273 11.04 22.47 -12.34
CA ASN A 273 11.16 23.44 -13.43
C ASN A 273 10.26 23.12 -14.63
N LEU A 274 9.35 22.14 -14.51
CA LEU A 274 8.52 21.70 -15.63
C LEU A 274 7.60 22.83 -16.14
N LYS A 275 7.80 23.22 -17.40
CA LYS A 275 7.02 24.24 -18.12
C LYS A 275 6.15 23.64 -19.22
N THR A 276 6.50 22.46 -19.72
CA THR A 276 5.74 21.78 -20.77
C THR A 276 5.56 20.31 -20.44
N LEU A 277 4.30 19.89 -20.29
CA LEU A 277 3.93 18.50 -20.13
C LEU A 277 3.28 17.99 -21.42
N ASN A 278 3.94 17.10 -22.13
CA ASN A 278 3.41 16.48 -23.33
C ASN A 278 2.84 15.10 -23.02
N LEU A 279 1.60 14.89 -23.42
CA LEU A 279 0.82 13.71 -23.09
C LEU A 279 0.47 12.96 -24.38
N GLY A 280 1.05 11.78 -24.58
CA GLY A 280 0.86 10.94 -25.76
C GLY A 280 1.65 11.36 -27.01
N LYS A 281 2.64 12.26 -26.87
CA LYS A 281 3.41 12.84 -27.98
C LYS A 281 4.12 11.81 -28.84
N ASN A 282 4.46 10.65 -28.31
CA ASN A 282 5.24 9.63 -29.01
C ASN A 282 4.43 8.36 -29.29
N ARG A 283 3.11 8.49 -29.41
CA ARG A 283 2.24 7.41 -29.83
C ARG A 283 1.67 7.66 -31.21
N TYR A 284 1.98 6.75 -32.14
CA TYR A 284 1.71 6.92 -33.56
C TYR A 284 0.65 5.90 -34.02
N PHE A 285 -0.61 6.32 -34.09
CA PHE A 285 -1.69 5.45 -34.53
C PHE A 285 -2.76 6.22 -35.30
N GLY A 286 -3.51 5.49 -36.14
CA GLY A 286 -4.60 6.05 -36.94
C GLY A 286 -5.87 6.34 -36.13
N SER A 287 -6.97 6.62 -36.81
CA SER A 287 -8.26 7.02 -36.22
C SER A 287 -9.05 5.86 -35.55
N THR A 288 -8.37 4.88 -34.96
CA THR A 288 -9.04 3.74 -34.31
C THR A 288 -9.59 4.15 -32.95
N LYS A 289 -10.89 3.92 -32.77
CA LYS A 289 -11.62 4.21 -31.53
C LYS A 289 -11.27 3.20 -30.45
N LYS A 290 -10.27 3.51 -29.64
CA LYS A 290 -10.15 3.13 -28.21
C LYS A 290 -8.75 3.48 -27.72
N VAL A 291 -8.66 4.27 -26.66
CA VAL A 291 -7.58 4.12 -25.67
C VAL A 291 -8.06 4.52 -24.27
N ALA A 292 -7.41 3.96 -23.27
CA ALA A 292 -7.60 4.16 -21.86
C ALA A 292 -7.62 5.63 -21.44
N SER A 293 -8.42 5.90 -20.42
CA SER A 293 -8.43 7.15 -19.70
C SER A 293 -8.36 6.84 -18.21
N LEU A 294 -7.80 7.77 -17.45
CA LEU A 294 -8.04 7.82 -16.01
C LEU A 294 -9.54 8.02 -15.77
N THR A 295 -10.30 6.94 -15.61
CA THR A 295 -11.75 6.96 -15.39
C THR A 295 -12.12 7.28 -13.94
N ASP A 296 -11.18 7.12 -13.02
CA ASP A 296 -11.33 7.48 -11.61
C ASP A 296 -11.35 9.00 -11.39
N ALA A 297 -12.38 9.48 -10.70
CA ALA A 297 -12.58 10.88 -10.40
C ALA A 297 -11.50 11.48 -9.50
N ASN A 298 -11.08 10.75 -8.47
CA ASN A 298 -10.11 11.21 -7.48
C ASN A 298 -8.72 11.30 -8.10
N LYS A 299 -8.36 10.32 -8.95
CA LYS A 299 -7.09 10.35 -9.70
C LYS A 299 -6.99 11.57 -10.63
N ARG A 300 -8.09 11.93 -11.30
CA ARG A 300 -8.14 13.15 -12.14
C ARG A 300 -8.03 14.43 -11.32
N ALA A 301 -8.75 14.53 -10.20
CA ALA A 301 -8.66 15.69 -9.31
C ALA A 301 -7.21 15.92 -8.83
N ARG A 302 -6.55 14.84 -8.41
CA ARG A 302 -5.16 14.88 -7.98
C ARG A 302 -4.18 15.27 -9.10
N MET A 303 -4.39 14.75 -10.30
CA MET A 303 -3.65 15.15 -11.49
C MET A 303 -3.76 16.66 -11.73
N TYR A 304 -4.97 17.23 -11.68
CA TYR A 304 -5.18 18.67 -11.84
C TYR A 304 -4.51 19.48 -10.74
N PHE A 305 -4.60 19.02 -9.48
CA PHE A 305 -3.91 19.64 -8.37
C PHE A 305 -2.39 19.70 -8.60
N CYS A 306 -1.76 18.57 -8.95
CA CYS A 306 -0.31 18.53 -9.16
C CYS A 306 0.13 19.44 -10.33
N ALA A 307 -0.66 19.45 -11.41
CA ALA A 307 -0.41 20.33 -12.55
C ALA A 307 -0.57 21.80 -12.17
N ASN A 308 -1.60 22.16 -11.40
CA ASN A 308 -1.81 23.54 -10.94
C ASN A 308 -0.69 24.02 -10.01
N VAL A 309 -0.18 23.16 -9.13
CA VAL A 309 0.98 23.48 -8.29
C VAL A 309 2.18 23.85 -9.17
N LEU A 310 2.50 23.06 -10.18
CA LEU A 310 3.61 23.38 -11.08
C LEU A 310 3.35 24.62 -11.94
N ASN A 311 2.14 24.76 -12.48
CA ASN A 311 1.73 25.95 -13.24
C ASN A 311 1.91 27.22 -12.43
N GLU A 312 1.48 27.22 -11.16
CA GLU A 312 1.65 28.35 -10.28
C GLU A 312 3.12 28.62 -9.96
N LEU A 313 3.87 27.59 -9.53
CA LEU A 313 5.26 27.73 -9.09
C LEU A 313 6.23 28.06 -10.24
N ASN A 314 5.84 27.79 -11.48
CA ASN A 314 6.63 28.08 -12.69
C ASN A 314 6.11 29.29 -13.48
N GLU A 315 5.15 30.04 -12.94
CA GLU A 315 4.54 31.22 -13.58
C GLU A 315 3.91 30.90 -14.94
N GLY A 316 3.42 29.67 -15.09
CA GLY A 316 2.83 29.13 -16.30
C GLY A 316 3.36 27.75 -16.63
N MET A 317 2.47 26.87 -17.07
CA MET A 317 2.81 25.59 -17.67
C MET A 317 1.84 25.28 -18.81
N ASP A 318 2.37 24.75 -19.91
CA ASP A 318 1.59 24.25 -21.03
C ASP A 318 1.40 22.74 -20.89
N VAL A 319 0.15 22.29 -21.04
CA VAL A 319 -0.18 20.86 -21.14
C VAL A 319 -0.60 20.55 -22.57
N ASN A 320 0.24 19.85 -23.29
CA ASN A 320 0.00 19.46 -24.68
C ASN A 320 -0.57 18.04 -24.73
N VAL A 321 -1.80 17.92 -25.23
CA VAL A 321 -2.55 16.67 -25.24
C VAL A 321 -2.68 16.16 -26.67
N TYR A 322 -1.91 15.12 -27.01
CA TYR A 322 -1.92 14.52 -28.34
C TYR A 322 -3.07 13.54 -28.51
N ARG A 323 -3.85 13.72 -29.58
CA ARG A 323 -5.07 12.96 -29.86
C ARG A 323 -5.00 12.29 -31.22
N ALA A 324 -5.32 11.00 -31.30
CA ALA A 324 -5.55 10.38 -32.59
C ALA A 324 -6.94 10.75 -33.11
N GLY A 325 -7.02 11.27 -34.34
CA GLY A 325 -8.28 11.54 -35.04
C GLY A 325 -8.81 12.98 -34.90
N ASP A 326 -9.71 13.32 -35.82
CA ASP A 326 -10.35 14.63 -35.98
C ASP A 326 -11.72 14.74 -35.28
N LYS A 327 -12.13 13.71 -34.50
CA LYS A 327 -13.50 13.63 -33.98
C LYS A 327 -13.60 13.92 -32.49
N THR A 328 -14.56 14.78 -32.17
CA THR A 328 -15.08 14.97 -30.83
C THR A 328 -15.54 13.61 -30.26
N GLY A 329 -14.82 13.09 -29.24
CA GLY A 329 -15.09 11.79 -28.62
C GLY A 329 -13.94 10.79 -28.69
N ASP A 330 -12.83 11.12 -29.36
CA ASP A 330 -11.62 10.31 -29.31
C ASP A 330 -10.96 10.42 -27.92
N MET A 331 -10.75 9.26 -27.30
CA MET A 331 -10.31 9.13 -25.91
C MET A 331 -8.84 9.53 -25.77
N VAL A 332 -8.54 10.26 -24.71
CA VAL A 332 -7.19 10.71 -24.37
C VAL A 332 -6.69 9.93 -23.16
N PHE A 333 -5.44 9.46 -23.22
CA PHE A 333 -4.62 8.96 -22.11
C PHE A 333 -4.87 9.66 -20.79
N TYR A 334 -4.83 10.99 -20.88
CA TYR A 334 -5.02 11.90 -19.78
C TYR A 334 -6.16 12.82 -20.14
N ASN A 335 -7.30 12.61 -19.53
CA ASN A 335 -8.46 13.46 -19.77
C ASN A 335 -8.32 14.78 -19.00
N PHE A 336 -7.53 15.72 -19.53
CA PHE A 336 -7.38 17.09 -19.02
C PHE A 336 -8.54 18.03 -19.44
N LYS A 337 -9.51 17.53 -20.22
CA LYS A 337 -10.52 18.38 -20.89
C LYS A 337 -11.90 18.32 -20.26
N GLN A 338 -12.06 17.51 -19.22
CA GLN A 338 -13.31 17.43 -18.47
C GLN A 338 -13.07 17.93 -17.06
N LYS A 339 -13.64 19.10 -16.75
CA LYS A 339 -13.79 19.56 -15.37
C LYS A 339 -14.55 18.50 -14.58
N PHE A 340 -14.00 18.08 -13.45
CA PHE A 340 -14.66 17.11 -12.56
C PHE A 340 -14.72 17.68 -11.15
N GLY A 341 -15.92 18.05 -10.71
CA GLY A 341 -16.11 18.73 -9.42
C GLY A 341 -15.55 20.16 -9.45
N MET A 342 -14.86 20.58 -8.38
CA MET A 342 -14.29 21.92 -8.25
C MET A 342 -12.91 22.07 -8.89
N TYR A 343 -12.22 20.98 -9.21
CA TYR A 343 -10.84 21.02 -9.71
C TYR A 343 -10.80 21.10 -11.24
N GLU A 344 -10.11 22.11 -11.74
CA GLU A 344 -9.82 22.37 -13.14
C GLU A 344 -8.38 22.87 -13.24
N TYR A 345 -7.68 22.52 -14.31
CA TYR A 345 -6.36 23.08 -14.57
C TYR A 345 -6.49 24.54 -14.99
N GLU A 346 -5.72 25.44 -14.37
CA GLU A 346 -5.80 26.88 -14.59
C GLU A 346 -4.85 27.39 -15.69
N GLY A 347 -3.87 26.57 -16.10
CA GLY A 347 -2.94 26.91 -17.18
C GLY A 347 -3.47 26.58 -18.58
N THR A 348 -2.58 26.63 -19.57
CA THR A 348 -2.93 26.35 -20.97
C THR A 348 -3.02 24.85 -21.23
N VAL A 349 -4.15 24.37 -21.78
CA VAL A 349 -4.26 23.02 -22.34
C VAL A 349 -4.38 23.11 -23.86
N ASN A 350 -3.38 22.60 -24.57
CA ASN A 350 -3.36 22.57 -26.03
C ASN A 350 -3.86 21.22 -26.54
N GLU A 351 -4.85 21.26 -27.44
CA GLU A 351 -5.22 20.09 -28.23
C GLU A 351 -4.22 19.91 -29.38
N MET A 352 -3.42 18.85 -29.33
CA MET A 352 -2.48 18.53 -30.39
C MET A 352 -3.09 17.47 -31.30
N ASN A 353 -2.89 17.63 -32.61
CA ASN A 353 -3.18 16.58 -33.57
C ASN A 353 -2.34 15.33 -33.28
N GLY A 354 -2.81 14.19 -33.77
CA GLY A 354 -2.13 12.91 -33.60
C GLY A 354 -0.68 12.99 -34.07
N SER A 355 0.20 12.38 -33.28
CA SER A 355 1.63 12.41 -33.54
C SER A 355 1.93 11.87 -34.93
N GLN A 356 2.69 12.66 -35.68
CA GLN A 356 3.14 12.27 -37.01
C GLN A 356 4.40 11.43 -36.89
N TRP A 357 4.44 10.32 -37.62
CA TRP A 357 5.65 9.52 -37.72
C TRP A 357 6.81 10.40 -38.22
N PRO A 358 8.03 10.29 -37.67
CA PRO A 358 9.15 11.10 -38.13
C PRO A 358 9.45 10.82 -39.61
N ALA A 359 9.27 11.83 -40.46
CA ALA A 359 9.33 11.68 -41.93
C ALA A 359 10.76 11.41 -42.45
N ASP A 360 11.77 11.78 -41.67
CA ASP A 360 13.19 11.64 -41.94
C ASP A 360 13.80 10.35 -41.36
N LEU A 361 13.01 9.53 -40.65
CA LEU A 361 13.48 8.25 -40.14
C LEU A 361 13.65 7.23 -41.27
N ALA A 362 14.92 6.96 -41.61
CA ALA A 362 15.26 5.96 -42.61
C ALA A 362 15.20 4.55 -42.00
N LEU A 363 14.24 3.75 -42.44
CA LEU A 363 14.16 2.33 -42.08
C LEU A 363 15.19 1.52 -42.89
N LEU A 364 15.73 0.46 -42.30
CA LEU A 364 16.62 -0.46 -43.01
C LEU A 364 15.85 -1.27 -44.06
N ASP A 365 16.53 -1.56 -45.16
CA ASP A 365 16.05 -2.49 -46.18
C ASP A 365 16.13 -3.93 -45.64
N THR A 366 14.98 -4.59 -45.62
CA THR A 366 14.75 -5.91 -45.02
C THR A 366 14.75 -7.04 -46.05
N GLU A 367 15.04 -6.75 -47.33
CA GLU A 367 15.07 -7.76 -48.39
C GLU A 367 16.03 -8.92 -48.04
N GLY A 368 15.51 -10.15 -48.10
CA GLY A 368 16.28 -11.37 -47.85
C GLY A 368 16.52 -11.71 -46.37
N TRP A 369 15.98 -10.93 -45.42
CA TRP A 369 16.08 -11.24 -44.01
C TRP A 369 15.19 -12.42 -43.61
N THR A 370 15.57 -13.13 -42.56
CA THR A 370 14.85 -14.33 -42.08
C THR A 370 14.46 -14.19 -40.62
N VAL A 371 13.35 -14.80 -40.22
CA VAL A 371 12.91 -14.85 -38.82
C VAL A 371 12.72 -16.29 -38.37
N ASP A 372 13.42 -16.66 -37.30
CA ASP A 372 13.20 -17.91 -36.58
C ASP A 372 12.33 -17.65 -35.34
N ILE A 373 11.26 -18.42 -35.18
CA ILE A 373 10.31 -18.26 -34.07
C ILE A 373 10.36 -19.49 -33.17
N THR A 374 10.67 -19.26 -31.90
CA THR A 374 10.68 -20.31 -30.87
C THR A 374 9.59 -20.08 -29.83
N PRO A 375 8.92 -21.13 -29.32
CA PRO A 375 9.11 -22.54 -29.68
C PRO A 375 8.59 -22.88 -31.09
N ALA A 376 9.26 -23.83 -31.74
CA ALA A 376 8.90 -24.26 -33.10
C ALA A 376 7.52 -24.92 -33.14
N GLY A 377 6.79 -24.73 -34.25
CA GLY A 377 5.45 -25.29 -34.44
C GLY A 377 4.30 -24.43 -33.92
N GLU A 378 4.59 -23.32 -33.25
CA GLU A 378 3.57 -22.37 -32.78
C GLU A 378 3.20 -21.30 -33.82
N THR A 379 3.80 -21.34 -35.00
CA THR A 379 3.53 -20.38 -36.08
C THR A 379 2.61 -21.01 -37.13
N PRO A 380 1.54 -20.34 -37.58
CA PRO A 380 0.65 -20.84 -38.62
C PRO A 380 1.35 -21.10 -39.96
N GLU A 381 0.85 -22.06 -40.75
CA GLU A 381 1.46 -22.44 -42.04
C GLU A 381 1.43 -21.31 -43.08
N GLU A 382 0.47 -20.39 -42.96
CA GLU A 382 0.30 -19.22 -43.81
C GLU A 382 1.27 -18.09 -43.50
N PHE A 383 1.91 -18.11 -42.33
CA PHE A 383 2.85 -17.06 -41.94
C PHE A 383 4.06 -17.05 -42.88
N ARG A 384 4.50 -15.85 -43.23
CA ARG A 384 5.68 -15.60 -44.06
C ARG A 384 6.51 -14.54 -43.34
N THR A 385 7.82 -14.72 -43.32
CA THR A 385 8.72 -13.80 -42.59
C THR A 385 8.54 -12.35 -43.04
N GLU A 386 8.30 -12.16 -44.32
CA GLU A 386 8.07 -10.87 -44.98
C GLU A 386 6.88 -10.10 -44.37
N MET A 387 5.93 -10.78 -43.73
CA MET A 387 4.79 -10.16 -43.04
C MET A 387 5.19 -9.36 -41.80
N LEU A 388 6.39 -9.55 -41.26
CA LEU A 388 6.92 -8.72 -40.16
C LEU A 388 7.71 -7.51 -40.66
N PHE A 389 7.90 -7.39 -41.98
CA PHE A 389 8.82 -6.44 -42.59
C PHE A 389 8.19 -5.59 -43.69
N ASP A 390 6.89 -5.74 -43.96
CA ASP A 390 6.21 -5.10 -45.09
C ASP A 390 5.59 -3.73 -44.76
N ASP A 391 5.74 -3.27 -43.50
CA ASP A 391 5.15 -2.04 -42.96
C ASP A 391 3.63 -1.97 -43.15
N ASN A 392 2.99 -3.13 -43.19
CA ASN A 392 1.56 -3.27 -43.31
C ASN A 392 0.99 -3.97 -42.08
N PRO A 393 0.42 -3.23 -41.10
CA PRO A 393 -0.03 -3.81 -39.85
C PRO A 393 -1.21 -4.78 -40.01
N VAL A 394 -1.81 -4.89 -41.20
CA VAL A 394 -2.85 -5.89 -41.50
C VAL A 394 -2.24 -7.27 -41.74
N THR A 395 -1.02 -7.33 -42.30
CA THR A 395 -0.24 -8.57 -42.27
C THR A 395 0.45 -8.63 -40.91
N GLN A 396 0.30 -9.76 -40.24
CA GLN A 396 0.64 -9.86 -38.83
C GLN A 396 0.96 -11.29 -38.49
N TRP A 397 1.86 -11.45 -37.55
CA TRP A 397 2.11 -12.71 -36.88
C TRP A 397 1.14 -12.89 -35.72
N VAL A 398 0.43 -14.02 -35.74
CA VAL A 398 -0.43 -14.51 -34.66
C VAL A 398 -0.04 -15.97 -34.44
N PRO A 399 0.38 -16.39 -33.24
CA PRO A 399 0.70 -17.78 -32.98
C PRO A 399 -0.55 -18.66 -33.02
N ASN A 400 -0.36 -19.97 -33.13
CA ASN A 400 -1.44 -20.94 -33.01
C ASN A 400 -2.11 -20.80 -31.63
N THR A 401 -3.45 -20.75 -31.59
CA THR A 401 -4.19 -20.53 -30.33
C THR A 401 -3.86 -21.59 -29.28
N GLY A 402 -3.51 -21.14 -28.07
CA GLY A 402 -3.14 -22.00 -26.94
C GLY A 402 -4.14 -21.92 -25.78
N GLN A 403 -3.92 -22.76 -24.77
CA GLN A 403 -4.65 -22.74 -23.50
C GLN A 403 -3.77 -22.30 -22.32
N THR A 404 -2.48 -22.06 -22.56
CA THR A 404 -1.49 -21.67 -21.56
C THR A 404 -0.67 -20.51 -22.10
N GLN A 405 -0.34 -19.56 -21.23
CA GLN A 405 0.45 -18.40 -21.61
C GLN A 405 1.86 -18.82 -22.01
N ARG A 406 2.22 -18.56 -23.27
CA ARG A 406 3.56 -18.84 -23.82
C ARG A 406 4.38 -17.56 -23.94
N SER A 407 5.69 -17.75 -24.07
CA SER A 407 6.63 -16.71 -24.46
C SER A 407 7.33 -17.15 -25.73
N TYR A 408 7.49 -16.22 -26.67
CA TYR A 408 8.09 -16.49 -27.96
C TYR A 408 9.30 -15.62 -28.17
N ASN A 409 10.35 -16.20 -28.76
CA ASN A 409 11.46 -15.42 -29.29
C ASN A 409 11.37 -15.40 -30.81
N LEU A 410 11.29 -14.21 -31.37
CA LEU A 410 11.41 -13.94 -32.80
C LEU A 410 12.83 -13.46 -33.07
N THR A 411 13.65 -14.29 -33.70
CA THR A 411 15.05 -14.01 -34.00
C THR A 411 15.20 -13.63 -35.46
N ILE A 412 15.41 -12.33 -35.70
CA ILE A 412 15.68 -11.74 -37.01
C ILE A 412 17.16 -11.91 -37.32
N ASP A 413 17.49 -12.51 -38.47
CA ASP A 413 18.84 -12.50 -39.07
C ASP A 413 18.85 -11.54 -40.27
N MET A 414 19.57 -10.42 -40.11
CA MET A 414 19.76 -9.40 -41.15
C MET A 414 20.72 -9.83 -42.27
N GLN A 415 21.19 -11.08 -42.23
CA GLN A 415 22.14 -11.74 -43.15
C GLN A 415 23.58 -11.22 -43.08
N GLU A 416 23.76 -9.94 -42.75
CA GLU A 416 25.04 -9.30 -42.54
C GLU A 416 24.97 -8.29 -41.38
N PRO A 417 26.11 -7.89 -40.79
CA PRO A 417 26.13 -6.84 -39.79
C PRO A 417 25.61 -5.51 -40.35
N ARG A 418 24.65 -4.91 -39.63
CA ARG A 418 24.06 -3.60 -39.91
C ARG A 418 24.15 -2.72 -38.67
N THR A 419 24.28 -1.42 -38.89
CA THR A 419 24.20 -0.42 -37.83
C THR A 419 22.73 -0.12 -37.54
N VAL A 420 22.34 -0.25 -36.28
CA VAL A 420 20.95 -0.12 -35.79
C VAL A 420 20.91 0.85 -34.61
N ARG A 421 19.96 1.79 -34.67
CA ARG A 421 19.70 2.81 -33.64
C ARG A 421 18.43 2.52 -32.85
N GLY A 422 17.57 1.67 -33.38
CA GLY A 422 16.33 1.28 -32.73
C GLY A 422 15.44 0.46 -33.64
N LEU A 423 14.22 0.25 -33.17
CA LEU A 423 13.19 -0.52 -33.87
C LEU A 423 11.91 0.31 -34.01
N LYS A 424 11.33 0.28 -35.20
CA LYS A 424 9.91 0.53 -35.40
C LYS A 424 9.17 -0.77 -35.15
N ILE A 425 8.34 -0.81 -34.11
CA ILE A 425 7.51 -1.97 -33.79
C ILE A 425 6.05 -1.57 -33.96
N VAL A 426 5.27 -2.36 -34.69
CA VAL A 426 3.88 -2.05 -34.99
C VAL A 426 2.98 -3.14 -34.41
N GLN A 427 1.99 -2.71 -33.63
CA GLN A 427 0.88 -3.56 -33.19
C GLN A 427 0.09 -4.04 -34.40
N GLY A 428 -0.38 -5.28 -34.38
CA GLY A 428 -1.27 -5.77 -35.43
C GLY A 428 -2.53 -4.90 -35.54
N GLN A 429 -2.97 -4.64 -36.77
CA GLN A 429 -4.23 -3.98 -37.05
C GLN A 429 -5.37 -5.00 -36.96
N VAL A 430 -5.84 -5.17 -35.73
CA VAL A 430 -6.79 -6.20 -35.35
C VAL A 430 -8.25 -5.73 -35.30
N SER A 431 -9.15 -6.69 -35.53
CA SER A 431 -10.57 -6.58 -35.22
C SER A 431 -10.82 -6.68 -33.70
N TYR A 432 -12.06 -6.45 -33.26
CA TYR A 432 -12.42 -6.43 -31.84
C TYR A 432 -12.03 -7.70 -31.05
N SER A 433 -12.10 -8.88 -31.68
CA SER A 433 -11.82 -10.16 -31.02
C SER A 433 -10.36 -10.34 -30.61
N LEU A 434 -9.43 -9.67 -31.30
CA LEU A 434 -8.00 -9.78 -31.05
C LEU A 434 -7.42 -8.57 -30.30
N GLN A 435 -8.23 -7.54 -29.99
CA GLN A 435 -7.77 -6.31 -29.30
C GLN A 435 -7.12 -6.60 -27.95
N ASN A 436 -7.64 -7.57 -27.20
CA ASN A 436 -7.11 -7.91 -25.88
C ASN A 436 -5.80 -8.70 -25.94
N PHE A 437 -5.35 -9.08 -27.13
CA PHE A 437 -4.11 -9.83 -27.38
C PHE A 437 -3.01 -8.99 -28.02
N LEU A 438 -3.25 -7.68 -28.23
CA LEU A 438 -2.18 -6.73 -28.54
C LEU A 438 -1.13 -6.72 -27.44
N LEU A 439 0.14 -6.66 -27.82
CA LEU A 439 1.27 -6.77 -26.89
C LEU A 439 1.22 -5.69 -25.81
N GLU A 440 1.52 -6.06 -24.56
CA GLU A 440 1.73 -5.10 -23.46
C GLU A 440 3.17 -4.61 -23.39
N SER A 441 4.12 -5.46 -23.79
CA SER A 441 5.54 -5.20 -23.70
C SER A 441 6.33 -6.05 -24.70
N VAL A 442 7.60 -5.70 -24.87
CA VAL A 442 8.57 -6.46 -25.64
C VAL A 442 9.93 -6.37 -24.98
N ILE A 443 10.66 -7.49 -24.96
CA ILE A 443 12.09 -7.49 -24.60
C ILE A 443 12.87 -7.54 -25.91
N VAL A 444 13.87 -6.66 -26.04
CA VAL A 444 14.73 -6.59 -27.22
C VAL A 444 16.14 -6.97 -26.83
N GLN A 445 16.73 -7.86 -27.61
CA GLN A 445 18.13 -8.24 -27.51
C GLN A 445 18.79 -8.18 -28.87
N VAL A 446 20.08 -7.90 -28.91
CA VAL A 446 20.86 -7.87 -30.14
C VAL A 446 22.12 -8.71 -30.03
N SER A 447 22.63 -9.16 -31.17
CA SER A 447 23.84 -9.99 -31.22
C SER A 447 24.59 -9.82 -32.54
N ALA A 448 25.92 -9.89 -32.48
CA ALA A 448 26.77 -9.92 -33.66
C ALA A 448 26.96 -11.36 -34.20
N ASP A 449 26.87 -12.38 -33.34
CA ASP A 449 27.24 -13.77 -33.63
C ASP A 449 26.11 -14.78 -33.46
N GLY A 450 24.94 -14.34 -32.96
CA GLY A 450 23.77 -15.17 -32.67
C GLY A 450 23.88 -15.98 -31.38
N GLN A 451 24.99 -15.84 -30.63
CA GLN A 451 25.29 -16.60 -29.42
C GLN A 451 25.32 -15.70 -28.18
N THR A 452 25.98 -14.55 -28.28
CA THR A 452 26.11 -13.58 -27.20
C THR A 452 25.07 -12.49 -27.38
N TRP A 453 24.19 -12.31 -26.39
CA TRP A 453 23.05 -11.40 -26.48
C TRP A 453 23.17 -10.27 -25.46
N THR A 454 22.89 -9.05 -25.89
CA THR A 454 22.87 -7.84 -25.04
C THR A 454 21.54 -7.13 -25.17
N TYR A 455 21.14 -6.38 -24.14
CA TYR A 455 19.96 -5.52 -24.16
C TYR A 455 20.36 -4.13 -24.65
N PRO A 456 19.86 -3.66 -25.80
CA PRO A 456 20.28 -2.39 -26.36
C PRO A 456 19.45 -1.20 -25.85
N CYS A 457 18.29 -1.43 -25.23
CA CYS A 457 17.42 -0.39 -24.68
C CYS A 457 17.79 -0.05 -23.23
N HIS A 458 17.32 1.10 -22.74
CA HIS A 458 17.49 1.50 -21.33
C HIS A 458 16.80 0.57 -20.33
N MET A 459 15.76 -0.12 -20.78
CA MET A 459 14.99 -1.11 -20.02
C MET A 459 15.01 -2.45 -20.74
N GLU A 460 15.07 -3.53 -19.98
CA GLU A 460 14.99 -4.90 -20.51
C GLU A 460 13.62 -5.14 -21.15
N GLU A 461 12.54 -4.93 -20.40
CA GLU A 461 11.17 -5.01 -20.88
C GLU A 461 10.65 -3.61 -21.19
N ASN A 462 10.19 -3.42 -22.42
CA ASN A 462 9.78 -2.13 -22.97
C ASN A 462 8.28 -2.17 -23.22
N THR A 463 7.57 -1.18 -22.71
CA THR A 463 6.11 -1.08 -22.85
C THR A 463 5.68 -1.12 -24.33
N MET A 464 4.46 -1.52 -24.61
CA MET A 464 3.86 -1.39 -25.93
C MET A 464 2.54 -0.66 -25.78
N GLY A 465 2.16 0.09 -26.81
CA GLY A 465 0.87 0.74 -26.81
C GLY A 465 -0.28 -0.23 -27.03
N ALA A 466 -1.42 0.02 -26.40
CA ALA A 466 -2.59 -0.88 -26.45
C ALA A 466 -3.53 -0.64 -27.65
N VAL A 467 -3.10 0.06 -28.71
CA VAL A 467 -3.97 0.44 -29.84
C VAL A 467 -3.66 -0.40 -31.08
N SER A 468 -4.73 -0.83 -31.75
CA SER A 468 -4.67 -1.58 -33.01
C SER A 468 -3.93 -0.78 -34.09
N GLY A 469 -2.91 -1.36 -34.70
CA GLY A 469 -2.09 -0.70 -35.73
C GLY A 469 -1.14 0.39 -35.21
N GLU A 470 -0.97 0.51 -33.90
CA GLU A 470 -0.07 1.50 -33.32
C GLU A 470 1.39 1.19 -33.56
N LYS A 471 2.13 2.22 -33.96
CA LYS A 471 3.57 2.18 -34.16
C LYS A 471 4.26 2.73 -32.91
N ARG A 472 5.23 1.98 -32.40
CA ARG A 472 6.17 2.40 -31.37
C ARG A 472 7.54 2.61 -32.00
N LEU A 473 8.12 3.79 -31.71
CA LEU A 473 9.52 4.08 -32.01
C LEU A 473 10.34 3.73 -30.76
N LEU A 474 11.05 2.60 -30.79
CA LEU A 474 11.86 2.12 -29.67
C LEU A 474 13.33 2.40 -29.96
N ASN A 475 13.92 3.36 -29.25
CA ASN A 475 15.32 3.71 -29.40
C ASN A 475 16.22 2.77 -28.58
N PHE A 476 17.41 2.51 -29.11
CA PHE A 476 18.50 1.95 -28.32
C PHE A 476 19.17 3.07 -27.51
N ALA A 477 19.79 2.71 -26.39
CA ALA A 477 20.56 3.64 -25.57
C ALA A 477 21.74 4.21 -26.37
N GLU A 478 22.33 3.39 -27.25
CA GLU A 478 23.40 3.76 -28.16
C GLU A 478 23.23 3.02 -29.49
N GLU A 479 23.76 3.58 -30.58
CA GLU A 479 23.83 2.91 -31.88
C GLU A 479 24.74 1.68 -31.79
N GLN A 480 24.31 0.55 -32.38
CA GLN A 480 25.07 -0.71 -32.35
C GLN A 480 25.18 -1.34 -33.74
N THR A 481 26.35 -1.89 -34.06
CA THR A 481 26.53 -2.72 -35.27
C THR A 481 26.33 -4.18 -34.92
N VAL A 482 25.23 -4.76 -35.39
CA VAL A 482 24.77 -6.11 -35.01
C VAL A 482 24.24 -6.85 -36.25
N ARG A 483 24.14 -8.17 -36.20
CA ARG A 483 23.55 -8.98 -37.28
C ARG A 483 22.18 -9.53 -36.91
N TYR A 484 21.98 -9.82 -35.62
CA TYR A 484 20.79 -10.47 -35.12
C TYR A 484 20.04 -9.55 -34.16
N ILE A 485 18.72 -9.56 -34.26
CA ILE A 485 17.80 -8.92 -33.31
C ILE A 485 16.85 -10.00 -32.82
N ARG A 486 16.63 -10.10 -31.51
CA ARG A 486 15.68 -11.00 -30.90
C ARG A 486 14.64 -10.20 -30.13
N LEU A 487 13.37 -10.46 -30.44
CA LEU A 487 12.24 -9.93 -29.72
C LEU A 487 11.62 -11.06 -28.90
N THR A 488 11.50 -10.86 -27.59
CA THR A 488 10.71 -11.74 -26.74
C THR A 488 9.37 -11.10 -26.45
N VAL A 489 8.31 -11.79 -26.83
CA VAL A 489 6.91 -11.38 -26.60
C VAL A 489 6.18 -12.49 -25.85
N LYS A 490 5.07 -12.15 -25.20
CA LYS A 490 4.29 -13.07 -24.37
C LYS A 490 2.82 -13.05 -24.81
N ASP A 491 2.18 -14.22 -24.74
CA ASP A 491 0.73 -14.31 -24.83
C ASP A 491 0.09 -13.41 -23.77
N ARG A 492 -1.09 -12.86 -24.09
CA ARG A 492 -2.00 -12.26 -23.12
C ARG A 492 -3.15 -13.19 -22.84
N TYR A 493 -3.65 -13.14 -21.61
CA TYR A 493 -4.80 -13.91 -21.19
C TYR A 493 -6.07 -13.06 -21.28
N SER A 494 -7.07 -13.54 -22.02
CA SER A 494 -8.38 -12.90 -22.10
C SER A 494 -9.46 -13.94 -22.40
N ASN A 495 -10.57 -13.91 -21.65
CA ASN A 495 -11.73 -14.79 -21.83
C ASN A 495 -11.38 -16.30 -21.93
N ASN A 496 -10.49 -16.79 -21.05
CA ASN A 496 -9.99 -18.17 -21.02
C ASN A 496 -9.15 -18.61 -22.24
N ASN A 497 -8.71 -17.67 -23.07
CA ASN A 497 -7.78 -17.91 -24.17
C ASN A 497 -6.47 -17.16 -23.94
N THR A 498 -5.39 -17.70 -24.53
CA THR A 498 -4.07 -17.07 -24.54
C THR A 498 -3.59 -16.88 -25.97
N ASP A 499 -3.25 -15.65 -26.31
CA ASP A 499 -2.82 -15.29 -27.67
C ASP A 499 -1.97 -14.01 -27.65
N CYS A 500 -1.26 -13.72 -28.74
CA CYS A 500 -0.61 -12.43 -28.97
C CYS A 500 -0.65 -12.03 -30.44
N VAL A 501 -0.45 -10.74 -30.72
CA VAL A 501 -0.46 -10.25 -32.11
C VAL A 501 0.66 -9.23 -32.31
N LEU A 502 1.47 -9.44 -33.36
CA LEU A 502 2.52 -8.51 -33.78
C LEU A 502 2.35 -8.19 -35.27
N GLY A 503 2.33 -6.90 -35.61
CA GLY A 503 2.26 -6.44 -37.00
C GLY A 503 3.63 -6.46 -37.65
N ASP A 504 4.46 -5.44 -37.37
CA ASP A 504 5.76 -5.26 -38.02
C ASP A 504 6.89 -5.01 -37.01
N VAL A 505 8.12 -5.33 -37.43
CA VAL A 505 9.36 -4.99 -36.74
C VAL A 505 10.42 -4.59 -37.76
N ILE A 506 10.72 -3.29 -37.86
CA ILE A 506 11.67 -2.77 -38.84
C ILE A 506 12.76 -1.95 -38.13
N PRO A 507 14.04 -2.35 -38.21
CA PRO A 507 15.13 -1.56 -37.63
C PRO A 507 15.40 -0.27 -38.41
N PHE A 508 16.02 0.70 -37.75
CA PHE A 508 16.45 1.97 -38.36
C PHE A 508 17.79 2.44 -37.82
#